data_AF-A0A7Y2H4H0-F1
#
_entry.id   AF-A0A7Y2H4H0-F1
#
_cell.length_a   1.000
_cell.length_b   1.000
_cell.length_c   1.000
_cell.angle_alpha   90.00
_cell.angle_beta   90.00
_cell.angle_gamma   90.00
#
_symmetry.space_group_name_H-M   'P 1'
#
loop_
_entity.id
_entity.type
_entity.pdbx_description
1 polymer ?
#
loop_
_entity_poly.entity_id
_entity_poly.type
_entity_poly.pdbx_seq_one_letter_code
_entity_poly.pdbx_strand_id
1 'polypeptide(L)'
;MKLLLALLLLSIGSVLHAQSDEKISSMDFVKILDGNIEEARYYYQNNWRVLRKIAREKGYIHSYEVLERSAADSGQYDLVLITTYANRAQFEKREDHFQEIIKERGGLKLLNDKEPAEFRETLYSEDLQHWE
;
A
#
# COMPACT_ATOMS: atom_id res chain seq x y z
N MET A 1 30.57 7.24 -40.33
CA MET A 1 29.31 6.57 -39.90
C MET A 1 29.50 5.65 -38.69
N LYS A 2 30.46 4.72 -38.68
CA LYS A 2 30.65 3.79 -37.54
C LYS A 2 30.99 4.48 -36.21
N LEU A 3 31.78 5.55 -36.23
CA LEU A 3 32.13 6.32 -35.02
C LEU A 3 30.93 7.11 -34.43
N LEU A 4 30.09 7.68 -35.31
CA LEU A 4 28.87 8.40 -34.91
C LEU A 4 27.82 7.48 -34.28
N LEU A 5 27.73 6.23 -34.77
CA LEU A 5 26.83 5.22 -34.20
C LEU A 5 27.28 4.77 -32.81
N ALA A 6 28.59 4.66 -32.57
CA ALA A 6 29.14 4.30 -31.26
C ALA A 6 28.92 5.41 -30.21
N LEU A 7 29.05 6.68 -30.61
CA LEU A 7 28.75 7.83 -29.76
C LEU A 7 27.25 7.93 -29.40
N LEU A 8 26.35 7.56 -30.33
CA LEU A 8 24.91 7.53 -30.07
C LEU A 8 24.50 6.40 -29.10
N LEU A 9 25.22 5.26 -29.11
CA LEU A 9 24.95 4.16 -28.19
C LEU A 9 25.47 4.44 -26.77
N LEU A 10 26.57 5.18 -26.64
CA LEU A 10 27.13 5.59 -25.35
C LEU A 10 26.27 6.64 -24.62
N SER A 11 25.56 7.51 -25.35
CA SER A 11 24.69 8.52 -24.75
C SER A 11 23.34 7.98 -24.26
N ILE A 12 22.90 6.80 -24.74
CA ILE A 12 21.67 6.16 -24.26
C ILE A 12 21.90 5.47 -22.90
N GLY A 13 23.12 4.97 -22.64
CA GLY A 13 23.44 4.24 -21.40
C GLY A 13 23.47 5.11 -20.13
N SER A 14 23.77 6.41 -20.24
CA SER A 14 23.86 7.33 -19.11
C SER A 14 22.50 7.85 -18.62
N VAL A 15 21.43 7.75 -19.42
CA VAL A 15 20.07 8.17 -19.00
C VAL A 15 19.37 7.08 -18.17
N LEU A 16 19.83 5.83 -18.25
CA LEU A 16 19.22 4.70 -17.55
C LEU A 16 19.62 4.60 -16.06
N HIS A 17 20.66 5.31 -15.62
CA HIS A 17 21.24 5.19 -14.28
C HIS A 17 20.92 6.37 -13.34
N ALA A 18 19.97 7.23 -13.70
CA ALA A 18 19.60 8.42 -12.94
C ALA A 18 18.16 8.38 -12.38
N GLN A 19 17.54 7.21 -12.29
CA GLN A 19 16.22 7.11 -11.66
C GLN A 19 16.37 7.00 -10.14
N SER A 20 16.35 8.19 -9.51
CA SER A 20 15.31 8.50 -8.53
C SER A 20 14.54 7.32 -7.93
N ASP A 21 14.87 6.71 -6.78
CA ASP A 21 13.84 5.89 -6.10
C ASP A 21 12.74 6.82 -5.57
N GLU A 22 11.74 7.06 -6.40
CA GLU A 22 10.58 7.91 -6.08
C GLU A 22 9.49 7.16 -5.30
N LYS A 23 9.76 5.94 -4.82
CA LYS A 23 8.75 5.16 -4.09
C LYS A 23 8.40 5.84 -2.78
N ILE A 24 7.10 5.88 -2.53
CA ILE A 24 6.51 6.39 -1.28
C ILE A 24 5.72 5.24 -0.68
N SER A 25 5.86 5.00 0.62
CA SER A 25 5.05 4.02 1.36
C SER A 25 4.20 4.70 2.41
N SER A 26 2.91 4.42 2.38
CA SER A 26 2.01 4.71 3.50
C SER A 26 2.00 3.49 4.43
N MET A 27 2.26 3.73 5.71
CA MET A 27 2.23 2.73 6.77
C MET A 27 1.15 3.08 7.79
N ASP A 28 0.14 2.23 7.94
CA ASP A 28 -0.88 2.38 8.98
C ASP A 28 -0.61 1.39 10.12
N PHE A 29 -0.52 1.91 11.35
CA PHE A 29 -0.34 1.11 12.56
C PHE A 29 -1.69 0.93 13.24
N VAL A 30 -2.15 -0.32 13.32
CA VAL A 30 -3.53 -0.64 13.69
C VAL A 30 -3.58 -1.42 14.99
N LYS A 31 -4.47 -1.01 15.89
CA LYS A 31 -4.90 -1.78 17.04
C LYS A 31 -6.24 -2.48 16.74
N ILE A 32 -6.37 -3.74 17.15
CA ILE A 32 -7.63 -4.48 17.19
C ILE A 32 -8.27 -4.25 18.56
N LEU A 33 -9.53 -3.82 18.55
CA LEU A 33 -10.24 -3.42 19.77
C LEU A 33 -11.04 -4.58 20.35
N ASP A 34 -11.13 -4.63 21.68
CA ASP A 34 -12.06 -5.47 22.45
C ASP A 34 -12.11 -6.97 22.06
N GLY A 35 -10.99 -7.52 21.59
CA GLY A 35 -10.89 -8.92 21.19
C GLY A 35 -11.60 -9.27 19.87
N ASN A 36 -12.01 -8.28 19.07
CA ASN A 36 -12.69 -8.45 17.77
C ASN A 36 -11.75 -8.92 16.63
N ILE A 37 -10.96 -9.95 16.91
CA ILE A 37 -9.92 -10.47 16.01
C ILE A 37 -10.53 -11.02 14.72
N GLU A 38 -11.68 -11.69 14.79
CA GLU A 38 -12.31 -12.30 13.62
C GLU A 38 -12.92 -11.24 12.68
N GLU A 39 -13.55 -10.21 13.22
CA GLU A 39 -14.02 -9.06 12.43
C GLU A 39 -12.85 -8.34 11.74
N ALA A 40 -11.77 -8.06 12.48
CA ALA A 40 -10.58 -7.43 11.94
C ALA A 40 -9.95 -8.29 10.83
N ARG A 41 -9.75 -9.59 11.08
CA ARG A 41 -9.19 -10.52 10.10
C ARG A 41 -10.05 -10.59 8.85
N TYR A 42 -11.37 -10.74 9.00
CA TYR A 42 -12.30 -10.77 7.87
C TYR A 42 -12.20 -9.49 7.05
N TYR A 43 -12.19 -8.32 7.71
CA TYR A 43 -12.10 -7.02 7.05
C TYR A 43 -10.80 -6.87 6.26
N TYR A 44 -9.65 -7.20 6.84
CA TYR A 44 -8.36 -7.08 6.16
C TYR A 44 -8.19 -8.10 5.03
N GLN A 45 -8.72 -9.31 5.17
CA GLN A 45 -8.67 -10.34 4.12
C GLN A 45 -9.58 -10.01 2.94
N ASN A 46 -10.80 -9.53 3.19
CA ASN A 46 -11.83 -9.38 2.15
C ASN A 46 -11.92 -7.96 1.56
N ASN A 47 -11.41 -6.96 2.29
CA ASN A 47 -11.37 -5.58 1.83
C ASN A 47 -9.94 -5.14 1.58
N TRP A 48 -9.15 -4.86 2.62
CA TRP A 48 -7.86 -4.19 2.45
C TRP A 48 -6.95 -4.94 1.46
N ARG A 49 -6.73 -6.25 1.66
CA ARG A 49 -5.87 -7.07 0.80
C ARG A 49 -6.41 -7.19 -0.63
N VAL A 50 -7.72 -7.33 -0.79
CA VAL A 50 -8.36 -7.46 -2.11
C VAL A 50 -8.28 -6.13 -2.88
N LEU A 51 -8.55 -5.01 -2.22
CA LEU A 51 -8.46 -3.68 -2.82
C LEU A 51 -7.03 -3.38 -3.28
N ARG A 52 -6.01 -3.70 -2.46
CA ARG A 52 -4.60 -3.53 -2.87
C ARG A 52 -4.18 -4.49 -3.98
N LYS A 53 -4.68 -5.72 -3.99
CA LYS A 53 -4.45 -6.65 -5.11
C LYS A 53 -4.93 -6.05 -6.43
N ILE A 54 -6.17 -5.53 -6.46
CA ILE A 54 -6.74 -4.88 -7.65
C ILE A 54 -5.97 -3.60 -7.99
N ALA A 55 -5.64 -2.76 -7.00
CA ALA A 55 -4.87 -1.54 -7.22
C ALA A 55 -3.51 -1.83 -7.86
N ARG A 56 -2.84 -2.91 -7.45
CA ARG A 56 -1.59 -3.36 -8.07
C ARG A 56 -1.80 -3.84 -9.50
N GLU A 57 -2.85 -4.63 -9.75
CA GLU A 57 -3.21 -5.11 -11.10
C GLU A 57 -3.57 -3.94 -12.05
N LYS A 58 -4.18 -2.87 -11.53
CA LYS A 58 -4.46 -1.62 -12.27
C LYS A 58 -3.24 -0.68 -12.38
N GLY A 59 -2.11 -1.01 -11.76
CA GLY A 59 -0.90 -0.18 -11.77
C GLY A 59 -1.03 1.11 -10.95
N TYR A 60 -1.96 1.17 -9.99
CA TYR A 60 -2.14 2.31 -9.08
C TYR A 60 -1.15 2.30 -7.91
N ILE A 61 -0.64 1.12 -7.55
CA ILE A 61 0.38 0.94 -6.51
C ILE A 61 1.48 0.02 -7.03
N HIS A 62 2.65 0.10 -6.41
CA HIS A 62 3.79 -0.78 -6.66
C HIS A 62 3.65 -2.11 -5.89
N SER A 63 3.44 -2.04 -4.58
CA SER A 63 3.36 -3.21 -3.71
C SER A 63 2.51 -2.95 -2.47
N TYR A 64 2.22 -4.01 -1.72
CA TYR A 64 1.51 -3.92 -0.46
C TYR A 64 1.86 -5.11 0.45
N GLU A 65 1.81 -4.88 1.76
CA GLU A 65 2.10 -5.89 2.77
C GLU A 65 1.22 -5.68 4.01
N VAL A 66 0.88 -6.78 4.67
CA VAL A 66 0.26 -6.79 6.00
C VAL A 66 1.22 -7.53 6.92
N LEU A 67 1.72 -6.83 7.92
CA LEU A 67 2.53 -7.39 8.98
C LEU A 67 1.67 -7.53 10.24
N GLU A 68 1.69 -8.70 10.85
CA GLU A 68 1.02 -8.97 12.13
C GLU A 68 2.07 -9.15 13.21
N ARG A 69 1.84 -8.55 14.38
CA ARG A 69 2.74 -8.71 15.52
C ARG A 69 2.71 -10.16 16.01
N SER A 70 3.87 -10.68 16.40
CA SER A 70 3.92 -11.99 17.05
C SER A 70 3.30 -11.94 18.45
N ALA A 71 2.57 -13.00 18.83
CA ALA A 71 1.80 -13.08 20.07
C ALA A 71 2.60 -12.94 21.39
N ALA A 72 3.94 -12.87 21.32
CA ALA A 72 4.81 -12.75 22.49
C ALA A 72 5.05 -11.29 22.94
N ASP A 73 4.57 -10.30 22.18
CA ASP A 73 4.85 -8.89 22.43
C ASP A 73 3.56 -8.09 22.65
N SER A 74 3.41 -7.51 23.85
CA SER A 74 2.31 -6.60 24.23
C SER A 74 2.53 -5.19 23.68
N GLY A 75 2.67 -5.09 22.36
CA GLY A 75 2.95 -3.84 21.67
C GLY A 75 1.72 -2.93 21.54
N GLN A 76 1.97 -1.67 21.21
CA GLN A 76 0.93 -0.64 21.09
C GLN A 76 -0.03 -0.90 19.90
N TYR A 77 0.41 -1.59 18.85
CA TYR A 77 -0.37 -1.98 17.67
C TYR A 77 -0.30 -3.48 17.42
N ASP A 78 -1.29 -4.03 16.74
CA ASP A 78 -1.39 -5.45 16.37
C ASP A 78 -1.02 -5.70 14.91
N LEU A 79 -1.30 -4.75 14.01
CA LEU A 79 -1.00 -4.85 12.58
C LEU A 79 -0.23 -3.61 12.07
N VAL A 80 0.60 -3.81 11.05
CA VAL A 80 1.14 -2.75 10.20
C VAL A 80 0.71 -3.01 8.76
N LEU A 81 0.09 -2.01 8.16
CA LEU A 81 -0.43 -2.08 6.80
C LEU A 81 0.43 -1.19 5.90
N ILE A 82 1.10 -1.78 4.93
CA ILE A 82 2.04 -1.05 4.07
C ILE A 82 1.49 -1.02 2.66
N THR A 83 1.36 0.17 2.07
CA THR A 83 1.05 0.35 0.64
C THR A 83 2.14 1.22 0.02
N THR A 84 2.86 0.67 -0.95
CA THR A 84 3.95 1.37 -1.65
C THR A 84 3.49 1.79 -3.04
N TYR A 85 3.69 3.07 -3.36
CA TYR A 85 3.41 3.69 -4.64
C TYR A 85 4.72 3.84 -5.40
N ALA A 86 4.68 3.68 -6.73
CA ALA A 86 5.85 3.77 -7.58
C ALA A 86 6.42 5.19 -7.69
N ASN A 87 5.59 6.22 -7.49
CA ASN A 87 5.94 7.63 -7.60
C ASN A 87 4.91 8.54 -6.91
N ARG A 88 5.22 9.84 -6.86
CA ARG A 88 4.35 10.90 -6.29
C ARG A 88 2.97 10.97 -6.93
N ALA A 89 2.88 10.84 -8.25
CA ALA A 89 1.60 10.96 -8.96
C ALA A 89 0.61 9.85 -8.58
N GLN A 90 1.09 8.62 -8.38
CA GLN A 90 0.28 7.53 -7.85
C GLN A 90 -0.16 7.79 -6.41
N PHE A 91 0.76 8.26 -5.57
CA PHE A 91 0.51 8.57 -4.17
C PHE A 91 -0.55 9.68 -3.99
N GLU A 92 -0.49 10.74 -4.78
CA GLU A 92 -1.44 11.86 -4.71
C GLU A 92 -2.85 11.45 -5.14
N LYS A 93 -2.97 10.49 -6.06
CA LYS A 93 -4.26 9.95 -6.54
C LYS A 93 -4.79 8.77 -5.72
N ARG A 94 -4.13 8.42 -4.62
CA ARG A 94 -4.44 7.19 -3.87
C ARG A 94 -5.91 7.09 -3.44
N GLU A 95 -6.46 8.19 -2.93
CA GLU A 95 -7.84 8.20 -2.44
C GLU A 95 -8.83 7.97 -3.60
N ASP A 96 -8.71 8.74 -4.68
CA ASP A 96 -9.55 8.59 -5.87
C ASP A 96 -9.49 7.17 -6.45
N HIS A 97 -8.28 6.61 -6.57
CA HIS A 97 -8.07 5.25 -7.04
C HIS A 97 -8.74 4.20 -6.14
N PHE A 98 -8.62 4.32 -4.81
CA PHE A 98 -9.25 3.36 -3.91
C PHE A 98 -10.77 3.53 -3.85
N GLN A 99 -11.30 4.76 -3.92
CA GLN A 99 -12.74 5.01 -4.01
C GLN A 99 -13.35 4.41 -5.28
N GLU A 100 -12.67 4.54 -6.42
CA GLU A 100 -13.06 3.88 -7.67
C GLU A 100 -13.19 2.36 -7.47
N ILE A 101 -12.16 1.70 -6.95
CA ILE A 101 -12.16 0.24 -6.75
C ILE A 101 -13.25 -0.17 -5.75
N ILE A 102 -13.47 0.58 -4.67
CA ILE A 102 -14.52 0.30 -3.69
C ILE A 102 -15.90 0.38 -4.36
N LYS A 103 -16.13 1.40 -5.18
CA LYS A 103 -17.38 1.57 -5.93
C LYS A 103 -17.60 0.45 -6.93
N GLU A 104 -16.57 0.07 -7.69
CA GLU A 104 -16.63 -1.07 -8.64
C GLU A 104 -17.00 -2.39 -7.95
N ARG A 105 -16.58 -2.57 -6.69
CA ARG A 105 -16.88 -3.78 -5.90
C ARG A 105 -18.24 -3.75 -5.20
N GLY A 106 -18.96 -2.63 -5.24
CA GLY A 106 -20.22 -2.45 -4.53
C GLY A 106 -20.07 -2.23 -3.02
N GLY A 107 -18.92 -1.72 -2.57
CA GLY A 107 -18.67 -1.37 -1.17
C GLY A 107 -17.75 -2.36 -0.42
N LEU A 108 -17.68 -2.16 0.91
CA LEU A 108 -16.88 -2.96 1.82
C LEU A 108 -17.70 -4.13 2.39
N LYS A 109 -17.03 -5.26 2.64
CA LYS A 109 -17.63 -6.45 3.26
C LYS A 109 -17.36 -6.47 4.75
N LEU A 110 -18.41 -6.53 5.57
CA LEU A 110 -18.30 -6.71 7.00
C LEU A 110 -18.68 -8.15 7.38
N LEU A 111 -18.09 -8.66 8.47
CA LEU A 111 -18.41 -10.02 8.95
C LEU A 111 -19.83 -10.06 9.57
N ASN A 112 -20.23 -8.97 10.20
CA ASN A 112 -21.50 -8.74 10.88
C ASN A 112 -21.83 -7.23 10.82
N ASP A 113 -22.78 -6.78 11.63
CA ASP A 113 -23.24 -5.38 11.62
C ASP A 113 -22.28 -4.39 12.31
N LYS A 114 -21.13 -4.85 12.85
CA LYS A 114 -20.13 -3.96 13.45
C LYS A 114 -19.39 -3.17 12.38
N GLU A 115 -19.35 -1.86 12.58
CA GLU A 115 -18.58 -0.94 11.74
C GLU A 115 -17.07 -1.02 12.06
N PRO A 116 -16.19 -0.63 11.11
CA PRO A 116 -14.74 -0.68 11.32
C PRO A 116 -14.25 0.00 12.59
N ALA A 117 -14.84 1.12 13.00
CA ALA A 117 -14.43 1.84 14.19
C ALA A 117 -14.70 1.06 15.50
N GLU A 118 -15.57 0.05 15.47
CA GLU A 118 -15.90 -0.78 16.65
C GLU A 118 -14.91 -1.92 16.88
N PHE A 119 -14.14 -2.33 15.86
CA PHE A 119 -13.21 -3.46 15.97
C PHE A 119 -11.76 -3.10 15.66
N ARG A 120 -11.49 -1.90 15.13
CA ARG A 120 -10.13 -1.43 14.86
C ARG A 120 -9.97 0.06 15.09
N GLU A 121 -8.75 0.42 15.44
CA GLU A 121 -8.28 1.80 15.47
C GLU A 121 -6.97 1.90 14.68
N THR A 122 -6.86 2.91 13.83
CA THR A 122 -5.56 3.30 13.27
C THR A 122 -4.94 4.29 14.25
N LEU A 123 -3.89 3.88 14.95
CA LEU A 123 -3.23 4.70 15.98
C LEU A 123 -2.48 5.87 15.36
N TYR A 124 -1.76 5.59 14.27
CA TYR A 124 -1.06 6.58 13.48
C TYR A 124 -0.75 6.03 12.08
N SER A 125 -0.53 6.96 11.16
CA SER A 125 -0.14 6.69 9.77
C SER A 125 1.09 7.50 9.42
N GLU A 126 2.05 6.89 8.73
CA GLU A 126 3.29 7.53 8.30
C GLU A 126 3.46 7.38 6.79
N ASP A 127 3.85 8.46 6.11
CA ASP A 127 4.20 8.45 4.70
C ASP A 127 5.73 8.60 4.55
N LEU A 128 6.37 7.54 4.05
CA LEU A 128 7.83 7.40 4.04
C LEU A 128 8.36 7.37 2.60
N GLN A 129 9.42 8.13 2.34
CA GLN A 129 10.16 8.08 1.07
C GLN A 129 11.25 7.02 1.13
N HIS A 130 11.43 6.27 0.05
CA HIS A 130 12.50 5.29 -0.06
C HIS A 130 13.82 6.00 -0.37
N TRP A 131 14.92 5.54 0.22
CA TRP A 131 16.27 5.98 -0.15
C TRP A 131 16.84 5.03 -1.21
N GLU A 132 17.68 5.56 -2.09
CA GLU A 132 18.42 4.77 -3.11
C GLU A 132 19.52 3.89 -2.52
#